data_AF-Q2T4B8-F1
#
_entry.id   AF-Q2T4B8-F1
#
_cell.length_a   1.000
_cell.length_b   1.000
_cell.length_c   1.000
_cell.angle_alpha   90.00
_cell.angle_beta   90.00
_cell.angle_gamma   90.00
#
_symmetry.space_group_name_H-M   'P 1'
#
loop_
_entity.id
_entity.type
_entity.pdbx_description
1 polymer ?
#
loop_
_entity_poly.entity_id
_entity_poly.type
_entity_poly.pdbx_seq_one_letter_code
_entity_poly.pdbx_strand_id
1 'polypeptide(L)'
;MGACIDRYDRPHGLFCLDPPCFETEGYGVAFPFAENEKMAERLRSIAGRAIVGFNDHPESRCVVAGLHIESVPIQRTVGGGKGVARRELIILG
;
A
#
# COMPACT_ATOMS: atom_id res chain seq x y z
N MET A 1 10.98 3.18 2.96
CA MET A 1 10.21 3.69 1.79
C MET A 1 10.09 5.22 1.74
N GLY A 2 10.05 5.93 2.87
CA GLY A 2 9.82 7.40 2.91
C GLY A 2 10.77 8.26 2.06
N ALA A 3 12.07 7.92 2.01
CA ALA A 3 13.06 8.72 1.26
C ALA A 3 12.82 8.80 -0.26
N CYS A 4 12.15 7.81 -0.86
CA CYS A 4 11.80 7.86 -2.29
C CYS A 4 10.59 8.78 -2.53
N ILE A 5 9.56 8.70 -1.67
CA ILE A 5 8.37 9.53 -1.81
C ILE A 5 8.77 11.00 -1.64
N ASP A 6 9.48 11.33 -0.56
CA ASP A 6 9.90 12.70 -0.27
C ASP A 6 10.76 13.32 -1.39
N ARG A 7 11.52 12.50 -2.12
CA ARG A 7 12.41 12.97 -3.19
C ARG A 7 11.69 13.21 -4.53
N TYR A 8 10.64 12.44 -4.81
CA TYR A 8 9.99 12.43 -6.12
C TYR A 8 8.57 12.99 -6.09
N ASP A 9 8.09 13.42 -4.91
CA ASP A 9 6.77 13.98 -4.75
C ASP A 9 6.61 15.26 -5.57
N ARG A 10 5.55 15.29 -6.38
CA ARG A 10 5.22 16.38 -7.30
C ARG A 10 3.74 16.27 -7.71
N PRO A 11 3.08 17.38 -8.07
CA PRO A 11 1.62 17.41 -8.36
C PRO A 11 1.11 16.40 -9.40
N HIS A 12 1.97 15.95 -10.31
CA HIS A 12 1.61 14.98 -11.36
C HIS A 12 2.33 13.64 -11.20
N GLY A 13 2.92 13.37 -10.03
CA GLY A 13 3.54 12.11 -9.68
C GLY A 13 2.50 11.04 -9.39
N LEU A 14 2.78 9.80 -9.79
CA LEU A 14 2.02 8.61 -9.39
C LEU A 14 2.97 7.60 -8.77
N PHE A 15 2.73 7.25 -7.51
CA PHE A 15 3.48 6.23 -6.78
C PHE A 15 2.72 4.92 -6.80
N CYS A 16 3.33 3.84 -7.27
CA CYS A 16 2.78 2.50 -7.12
C CYS A 16 3.54 1.79 -5.99
N LEU A 17 2.85 1.43 -4.92
CA LEU A 17 3.42 0.86 -3.71
C LEU A 17 2.79 -0.53 -3.49
N ASP A 18 3.63 -1.55 -3.31
CA ASP A 18 3.20 -2.92 -3.00
C ASP A 18 3.95 -3.36 -1.72
N PRO A 19 3.60 -2.79 -0.55
CA PRO A 19 4.28 -3.13 0.70
C PRO A 19 4.09 -4.61 1.05
N PRO A 20 5.00 -5.22 1.84
CA PRO A 20 4.82 -6.57 2.35
C PRO A 20 3.47 -6.72 3.05
N CYS A 21 2.70 -7.71 2.63
CA CYS A 21 1.37 -7.96 3.18
C CYS A 21 1.47 -8.39 4.65
N PHE A 22 0.59 -7.81 5.48
CA PHE A 22 0.48 -8.17 6.89
C PHE A 22 0.24 -9.69 7.06
N GLU A 23 0.93 -10.33 8.02
CA GLU A 23 0.90 -11.78 8.31
C GLU A 23 1.26 -12.72 7.14
N THR A 24 1.64 -12.19 5.98
CA THR A 24 2.11 -12.96 4.82
C THR A 24 3.51 -12.52 4.43
N GLU A 25 4.36 -12.31 5.46
CA GLU A 25 5.75 -11.88 5.34
C GLU A 25 6.49 -12.67 4.26
N GLY A 26 6.88 -11.99 3.18
CA GLY A 26 7.13 -12.66 1.90
C GLY A 26 8.41 -12.26 1.18
N TYR A 27 9.37 -11.59 1.82
CA TYR A 27 10.63 -11.22 1.17
C TYR A 27 11.89 -11.49 2.01
N GLY A 28 11.80 -12.29 3.08
CA GLY A 28 12.96 -12.67 3.90
C GLY A 28 13.64 -11.52 4.65
N VAL A 29 13.01 -10.34 4.68
CA VAL A 29 13.48 -9.14 5.38
C VAL A 29 12.38 -8.68 6.32
N ALA A 30 12.75 -8.35 7.57
CA ALA A 30 11.80 -7.84 8.55
C ALA A 30 11.19 -6.53 8.06
N PHE A 31 9.87 -6.52 7.89
CA PHE A 31 9.10 -5.33 7.56
C PHE A 31 8.08 -5.09 8.68
N PRO A 32 8.47 -4.39 9.76
CA PRO A 32 7.58 -4.20 10.89
C PRO A 32 6.36 -3.40 10.44
N PHE A 33 5.20 -3.72 11.01
CA PHE A 33 3.94 -3.06 10.70
C PHE A 33 4.00 -1.53 10.83
N ALA A 34 4.82 -1.02 11.75
CA ALA A 34 5.10 0.41 11.91
C ALA A 34 5.62 1.10 10.63
N GLU A 35 6.26 0.39 9.70
CA GLU A 35 6.65 0.96 8.41
C GLU A 35 5.44 1.19 7.49
N ASN A 36 4.39 0.35 7.58
CA ASN A 36 3.13 0.59 6.88
C ASN A 36 2.42 1.82 7.43
N GLU A 37 2.41 2.00 8.76
CA GLU A 37 1.83 3.19 9.39
C GLU A 37 2.55 4.46 8.96
N LYS A 38 3.89 4.48 9.00
CA LYS A 38 4.69 5.63 8.51
C LYS A 38 4.44 5.93 7.04
N MET A 39 4.28 4.90 6.20
CA MET A 39 3.94 5.08 4.79
C MET A 39 2.58 5.75 4.65
N ALA A 40 1.55 5.27 5.37
CA ALA A 40 0.21 5.86 5.31
C ALA A 40 0.19 7.32 5.78
N GLU A 41 0.90 7.66 6.86
CA GLU A 41 1.06 9.04 7.31
C GLU A 41 1.66 9.93 6.22
N ARG A 42 2.69 9.44 5.50
CA ARG A 42 3.29 10.19 4.39
C ARG A 42 2.34 10.36 3.21
N LEU A 43 1.57 9.34 2.88
CA LEU A 43 0.60 9.38 1.79
C LEU A 43 -0.53 10.37 2.04
N ARG A 44 -0.76 10.82 3.27
CA ARG A 44 -1.73 11.89 3.58
C ARG A 44 -1.27 13.28 3.12
N SER A 45 0.03 13.47 2.90
CA SER A 45 0.61 14.79 2.63
C SER A 45 1.35 14.87 1.30
N ILE A 46 1.23 13.87 0.42
CA ILE A 46 1.88 13.91 -0.89
C ILE A 46 1.16 14.91 -1.81
N ALA A 47 1.92 15.63 -2.64
CA ALA A 47 1.37 16.46 -3.70
C ALA A 47 0.87 15.63 -4.89
N GLY A 48 1.44 14.44 -5.09
CA GLY A 48 1.04 13.51 -6.14
C GLY A 48 -0.10 12.56 -5.74
N ARG A 49 -0.20 11.44 -6.45
CA ARG A 49 -1.16 10.36 -6.19
C ARG A 49 -0.43 9.07 -5.88
N ALA A 50 -1.08 8.15 -5.19
CA ALA A 50 -0.54 6.82 -4.93
C ALA A 50 -1.56 5.72 -5.20
N ILE A 51 -1.08 4.57 -5.67
CA ILE A 51 -1.82 3.32 -5.72
C ILE A 51 -1.08 2.37 -4.81
N VAL A 52 -1.78 1.77 -3.86
CA VAL A 52 -1.21 0.88 -2.86
C VAL A 52 -1.91 -0.46 -2.90
N GLY A 53 -1.14 -1.51 -3.21
CA GLY A 53 -1.61 -2.88 -3.10
C GLY A 53 -1.58 -3.33 -1.64
N PHE A 54 -2.73 -3.74 -1.10
CA PHE A 54 -2.81 -4.32 0.23
C PHE A 54 -3.55 -5.66 0.22
N ASN A 55 -3.27 -6.48 1.23
CA ASN A 55 -4.14 -7.60 1.56
C ASN A 55 -5.43 -7.08 2.22
N ASP A 56 -6.53 -7.80 2.02
CA ASP A 56 -7.79 -7.47 2.65
C ASP A 56 -7.82 -7.98 4.10
N HIS A 57 -7.03 -7.34 4.98
CA HIS A 57 -6.91 -7.66 6.41
C HIS A 57 -7.38 -6.49 7.28
N PRO A 58 -8.01 -6.73 8.45
CA PRO A 58 -8.46 -5.65 9.35
C PRO A 58 -7.36 -4.64 9.71
N GLU A 59 -6.15 -5.11 10.05
CA GLU A 59 -5.01 -4.24 10.37
C GLU A 59 -4.59 -3.36 9.19
N SER A 60 -4.52 -3.94 7.99
CA SER A 60 -4.19 -3.19 6.76
C SER A 60 -5.23 -2.09 6.48
N ARG A 61 -6.51 -2.35 6.79
CA ARG A 61 -7.57 -1.34 6.68
C ARG A 61 -7.42 -0.21 7.71
N CYS A 62 -6.92 -0.51 8.91
CA CYS A 62 -6.64 0.50 9.93
C CYS A 62 -5.53 1.46 9.50
N VAL A 63 -4.46 0.94 8.88
CA VAL A 63 -3.31 1.75 8.40
C VAL A 63 -3.76 2.83 7.40
N VAL A 64 -4.63 2.45 6.47
CA VAL A 64 -5.09 3.37 5.42
C VAL A 64 -6.31 4.19 5.83
N ALA A 65 -6.83 4.00 7.05
CA ALA A 65 -8.01 4.71 7.52
C ALA A 65 -7.77 6.23 7.49
N GLY A 66 -8.75 6.97 6.97
CA GLY A 66 -8.67 8.42 6.81
C GLY A 66 -8.03 8.90 5.50
N LEU A 67 -7.50 7.99 4.66
CA LEU A 67 -7.12 8.32 3.29
C LEU A 67 -8.35 8.27 2.37
N HIS A 68 -8.33 9.05 1.29
CA HIS A 68 -9.32 8.88 0.23
C HIS A 68 -9.04 7.54 -0.46
N ILE A 69 -9.90 6.56 -0.24
CA ILE A 69 -9.73 5.19 -0.73
C ILE A 69 -10.73 4.93 -1.85
N GLU A 70 -10.23 4.67 -3.05
CA GLU A 70 -10.97 3.89 -4.04
C GLU A 70 -10.42 2.46 -4.05
N SER A 71 -11.26 1.49 -3.66
CA SER A 71 -10.85 0.09 -3.62
C SER A 71 -11.23 -0.64 -4.91
N VAL A 72 -10.26 -1.25 -5.58
CA VAL A 72 -10.49 -2.10 -6.74
C VAL A 72 -10.21 -3.55 -6.34
N PRO A 73 -11.18 -4.47 -6.52
CA PRO A 73 -10.94 -5.89 -6.27
C PRO A 73 -10.00 -6.44 -7.34
N ILE A 74 -8.90 -7.06 -6.90
CA ILE A 74 -7.97 -7.75 -7.80
C ILE A 74 -7.80 -9.21 -7.36
N GLN A 75 -7.84 -10.12 -8.34
CA GLN A 75 -7.48 -11.52 -8.11
C GLN A 75 -6.04 -11.72 -8.56
N ARG A 76 -5.10 -11.85 -7.61
CA ARG A 76 -3.75 -12.34 -7.91
C ARG A 76 -3.70 -13.85 -7.66
N THR A 77 -3.36 -14.59 -8.71
CA THR A 77 -2.96 -16.00 -8.65
C THR A 77 -1.43 -16.07 -8.73
N VAL A 78 -0.78 -16.37 -7.61
CA VAL A 78 0.66 -16.63 -7.61
C VAL A 78 0.85 -18.14 -7.75
N GLY A 79 1.51 -18.59 -8.82
CA GLY A 79 2.02 -19.96 -8.96
C GLY A 79 0.98 -21.09 -9.00
N GLY A 80 -0.17 -20.91 -9.67
CA GLY A 80 -1.15 -21.98 -9.88
C GLY A 80 -1.91 -22.45 -8.62
N GLY A 81 -1.73 -21.78 -7.48
CA GLY A 81 -2.48 -22.03 -6.24
C GLY A 81 -3.82 -21.28 -6.15
N LYS A 82 -4.58 -21.53 -5.08
CA LYS A 82 -5.84 -20.80 -4.78
C LYS A 82 -5.58 -19.29 -4.78
N GLY A 83 -6.29 -18.56 -5.63
CA GLY A 83 -6.19 -17.12 -5.75
C GLY A 83 -6.44 -16.45 -4.39
N VAL A 84 -5.57 -15.52 -4.02
CA VAL A 84 -5.72 -14.77 -2.77
C VAL A 84 -6.40 -13.46 -3.10
N ALA A 85 -7.51 -13.17 -2.41
CA ALA A 85 -8.19 -11.89 -2.56
C ALA A 85 -7.23 -10.75 -2.14
N ARG A 86 -6.98 -9.84 -3.06
CA ARG A 86 -6.21 -8.62 -2.84
C ARG A 86 -7.08 -7.43 -3.21
N ARG A 87 -6.79 -6.28 -2.62
CA ARG A 87 -7.43 -5.03 -2.97
C ARG A 87 -6.34 -4.02 -3.30
N GLU A 88 -6.47 -3.40 -4.45
CA GLU A 88 -5.70 -2.19 -4.74
C GLU A 88 -6.47 -1.01 -4.18
N LEU A 89 -5.78 -0.17 -3.45
CA LEU A 89 -6.31 1.04 -2.84
C LEU A 89 -5.68 2.22 -3.56
N ILE A 90 -6.50 3.04 -4.21
CA ILE A 90 -6.03 4.26 -4.84
C ILE A 90 -6.18 5.37 -3.80
N ILE A 91 -5.07 6.05 -3.50
CA ILE A 91 -4.97 7.18 -2.60
C ILE A 91 -4.74 8.44 -3.42
N LEU A 92 -5.67 9.38 -3.28
CA LEU A 92 -5.61 10.70 -3.90
C LEU A 92 -5.18 11.72 -2.84
N GLY A 93 -4.02 12.35 -3.07
CA GLY A 93 -3.54 13.52 -2.33
C GLY A 93 -4.17 14.81 -2.85
#